data_AF-A0A929GTT1-F1
#
_entry.id   AF-A0A929GTT1-F1
#
_cell.length_a   1.000
_cell.length_b   1.000
_cell.length_c   1.000
_cell.angle_alpha   90.00
_cell.angle_beta   90.00
_cell.angle_gamma   90.00
#
_symmetry.space_group_name_H-M   'P 1'
#
loop_
_entity.id
_entity.type
_entity.pdbx_description
1 polymer ?
#
loop_
_entity_poly.entity_id
_entity_poly.type
_entity_poly.pdbx_seq_one_letter_code
_entity_poly.pdbx_strand_id
1 'polypeptide(L)' 'MVKRRLKFTFPPELVTEPVIYNLSHDFRVATSICRADIIEDRGWVVLEMDGTDEDIEQGLAWVTAKGITVDAVEGEGN' A
#
# COMPACT_ATOMS: atom_id res chain seq x y z
N MET A 1 0.17 16.16 8.15
CA MET A 1 0.27 14.92 7.37
C MET A 1 0.71 13.83 8.33
N VAL A 2 0.23 12.60 8.12
CA VAL A 2 0.55 11.43 8.94
C VAL A 2 1.26 10.41 8.07
N LYS A 3 2.13 9.62 8.71
CA LYS A 3 2.85 8.54 8.06
C LYS A 3 2.37 7.20 8.58
N ARG A 4 2.04 6.27 7.69
CA ARG A 4 1.67 4.89 8.04
C ARG A 4 2.54 3.90 7.27
N ARG A 5 3.11 2.93 7.99
CA ARG A 5 3.90 1.86 7.38
C ARG A 5 3.08 0.58 7.27
N LEU A 6 2.84 0.15 6.05
CA LEU A 6 1.85 -0.88 5.73
C LEU A 6 2.43 -1.90 4.77
N LYS A 7 2.09 -3.16 4.98
CA LYS A 7 2.41 -4.25 4.07
C LYS A 7 1.20 -4.53 3.21
N PHE A 8 1.36 -4.42 1.89
CA PHE A 8 0.36 -4.85 0.92
C PHE A 8 0.78 -6.20 0.37
N THR A 9 -0.13 -7.17 0.38
CA THR A 9 0.06 -8.48 -0.25
C THR A 9 -0.88 -8.59 -1.44
N PHE A 10 -0.32 -8.72 -2.65
CA PHE A 10 -1.07 -8.73 -3.89
C PHE A 10 -1.50 -10.14 -4.26
N PRO A 11 -2.77 -10.35 -4.65
CA PRO A 11 -3.17 -11.58 -5.32
C PRO A 11 -2.57 -11.62 -6.74
N PRO A 12 -2.46 -12.82 -7.35
CA PRO A 12 -1.81 -13.01 -8.65
C PRO A 12 -2.33 -12.09 -9.76
N GLU A 13 -3.64 -11.91 -9.82
CA GLU A 13 -4.32 -11.10 -10.82
C GLU A 13 -4.04 -9.58 -10.70
N LEU A 14 -3.46 -9.12 -9.59
CA LEU A 14 -3.16 -7.70 -9.36
C LEU A 14 -1.67 -7.36 -9.36
N VAL A 15 -0.77 -8.35 -9.44
CA VAL A 15 0.69 -8.10 -9.46
C VAL A 15 1.12 -7.27 -10.66
N THR A 16 0.44 -7.42 -11.81
CA THR A 16 0.74 -6.65 -13.03
C THR A 16 -0.01 -5.32 -13.13
N GLU A 17 -0.89 -5.01 -12.18
CA GLU A 17 -1.70 -3.81 -12.19
C GLU A 17 -0.98 -2.63 -11.50
N PRO A 18 -1.12 -1.38 -11.99
CA PRO A 18 -0.42 -0.21 -11.46
C PRO A 18 -1.08 0.33 -10.18
N VAL A 19 -1.39 -0.54 -9.22
CA VAL A 19 -2.21 -0.21 -8.04
C VAL A 19 -1.59 0.90 -7.19
N ILE A 20 -0.27 0.83 -6.94
CA ILE A 20 0.44 1.83 -6.12
C ILE A 20 0.41 3.21 -6.80
N TYR A 21 0.56 3.24 -8.13
CA TYR A 21 0.45 4.47 -8.91
C TYR A 21 -0.96 5.07 -8.83
N ASN A 22 -2.00 4.26 -9.04
CA ASN A 22 -3.39 4.69 -8.95
C ASN A 22 -3.75 5.18 -7.54
N LEU A 23 -3.24 4.51 -6.50
CA LEU A 23 -3.39 4.93 -5.11
C LEU A 23 -2.85 6.35 -4.90
N SER A 24 -1.63 6.62 -5.36
CA SER A 24 -1.04 7.96 -5.23
C SER A 24 -1.76 9.03 -6.05
N HIS A 25 -2.18 8.67 -7.26
CA HIS A 25 -2.83 9.60 -8.17
C HIS A 25 -4.25 9.97 -7.71
N ASP A 26 -5.04 8.99 -7.30
CA ASP A 26 -6.47 9.17 -7.03
C ASP A 26 -6.75 9.65 -5.60
N PHE A 27 -5.85 9.33 -4.65
CA PHE A 27 -6.05 9.62 -3.22
C PHE A 27 -5.03 10.60 -2.64
N ARG A 28 -4.19 11.26 -3.47
CA ARG A 28 -3.17 12.24 -3.01
C ARG A 28 -2.22 11.72 -1.92
N VAL A 29 -1.98 10.40 -1.89
CA VAL A 29 -1.06 9.77 -0.95
C VAL A 29 0.30 9.58 -1.59
N ALA A 30 1.36 10.15 -1.00
CA ALA A 30 2.71 9.83 -1.41
C ALA A 30 3.10 8.45 -0.87
N THR A 31 3.66 7.59 -1.72
CA THR A 31 4.11 6.25 -1.32
C THR A 31 5.61 6.09 -1.51
N SER A 32 6.30 5.60 -0.49
CA SER A 32 7.72 5.23 -0.56
C SER A 32 7.87 3.72 -0.33
N ILE A 33 8.54 3.03 -1.24
CA ILE A 33 8.80 1.59 -1.12
C ILE A 33 9.93 1.37 -0.11
N CYS A 34 9.62 0.75 1.03
CA CYS A 34 10.61 0.38 2.04
C CYS A 34 11.24 -0.99 1.77
N ARG A 35 10.42 -1.94 1.32
CA ARG A 35 10.83 -3.31 1.00
C ARG A 35 9.82 -3.93 0.04
N ALA A 36 10.27 -4.74 -0.89
CA ALA A 36 9.38 -5.49 -1.78
C ALA A 36 9.97 -6.87 -2.07
N ASP A 37 9.10 -7.85 -2.25
CA ASP A 37 9.42 -9.14 -2.84
C ASP A 37 8.29 -9.46 -3.81
N ILE A 38 8.59 -9.40 -5.10
CA ILE A 38 7.62 -9.55 -6.19
C ILE A 38 8.22 -10.53 -7.19
N ILE A 39 7.48 -11.60 -7.45
CA ILE A 39 7.71 -12.56 -8.52
C ILE A 39 6.45 -12.64 -9.39
N GLU A 40 6.53 -13.32 -10.54
CA GLU A 40 5.54 -13.21 -11.63
C GLU A 40 4.06 -13.23 -11.22
N ASP A 41 3.67 -14.08 -10.27
CA ASP A 41 2.27 -14.29 -9.87
C ASP A 41 2.01 -14.01 -8.38
N ARG A 42 2.98 -13.49 -7.64
CA ARG A 42 2.81 -13.20 -6.22
C ARG A 42 3.82 -12.18 -5.74
N GLY A 43 3.37 -11.30 -4.86
CA GLY A 43 4.28 -10.34 -4.26
C GLY A 43 3.68 -9.60 -3.10
N TRP A 44 4.57 -9.06 -2.29
CA TRP A 44 4.21 -8.11 -1.26
C TRP A 44 5.17 -6.92 -1.29
N VAL A 45 4.67 -5.79 -0.80
CA VAL A 45 5.44 -4.57 -0.65
C VAL A 45 5.15 -3.98 0.72
N VAL A 46 6.18 -3.47 1.38
CA VAL A 46 6.05 -2.59 2.54
C VAL A 46 6.22 -1.17 2.05
N LEU A 47 5.18 -0.36 2.24
CA LEU A 47 5.14 1.05 1.87
C LEU A 47 5.11 1.91 3.13
N GLU A 48 5.81 3.04 3.09
CA GLU A 48 5.48 4.21 3.90
C GLU A 48 4.51 5.08 3.08
N MET A 49 3.32 5.30 3.61
CA MET A 49 2.31 6.20 3.05
C MET A 49 2.36 7.52 3.82
N ASP A 50 2.41 8.64 3.10
CA ASP A 50 2.40 10.00 3.66
C ASP A 50 1.28 10.82 3.01
N GLY A 51 0.39 11.37 3.84
CA GLY A 51 -0.85 12.00 3.38
C GLY A 51 -1.65 12.61 4.52
N THR A 52 -2.88 13.04 4.24
CA THR A 52 -3.85 13.30 5.30
C THR A 52 -4.40 11.98 5.83
N ASP A 53 -4.93 11.99 7.05
CA ASP A 53 -5.51 10.78 7.65
C ASP A 53 -6.70 10.26 6.81
N GLU A 54 -7.55 11.19 6.35
CA GLU A 54 -8.69 10.93 5.47
C GLU A 54 -8.28 10.35 4.11
N ASP A 55 -7.27 10.94 3.44
CA ASP A 55 -6.77 10.46 2.15
C ASP A 55 -6.20 9.03 2.27
N ILE A 56 -5.45 8.77 3.35
CA ILE A 56 -4.89 7.45 3.62
C ILE A 56 -6.02 6.45 3.88
N GLU A 57 -7.03 6.78 4.68
CA GLU A 57 -8.15 5.87 4.96
C GLU A 57 -8.97 5.55 3.72
N GLN A 58 -9.26 6.54 2.88
CA GLN A 58 -9.94 6.32 1.60
C GLN A 58 -9.12 5.43 0.66
N GLY A 59 -7.82 5.70 0.55
CA GLY A 59 -6.91 4.89 -0.25
C GLY A 59 -6.82 3.44 0.24
N LEU A 60 -6.75 3.22 1.56
CA LEU A 60 -6.73 1.88 2.15
C LEU A 60 -8.04 1.12 1.89
N ALA A 61 -9.18 1.79 2.05
CA ALA A 61 -10.48 1.18 1.75
C ALA A 61 -10.57 0.73 0.28
N TRP A 62 -10.05 1.54 -0.64
CA TRP A 62 -9.99 1.19 -2.07
C TRP A 62 -9.05 0.02 -2.37
N VAL A 63 -7.85 -0.01 -1.78
CA VAL A 63 -6.89 -1.12 -1.91
C VAL A 63 -7.49 -2.42 -1.39
N THR A 64 -8.11 -2.40 -0.21
CA THR A 64 -8.76 -3.58 0.38
C THR A 64 -9.96 -4.04 -0.46
N ALA A 65 -10.76 -3.11 -1.00
CA ALA A 65 -11.89 -3.45 -1.87
C ALA A 65 -11.45 -4.12 -3.19
N LYS A 66 -10.22 -3.87 -3.65
CA LYS A 66 -9.62 -4.60 -4.78
C LYS A 66 -9.20 -6.03 -4.45
N GLY A 67 -9.19 -6.43 -3.18
CA GLY A 67 -8.74 -7.76 -2.74
C GLY A 67 -7.28 -7.82 -2.31
N ILE A 68 -6.62 -6.67 -2.15
CA ILE A 68 -5.25 -6.62 -1.61
C ILE A 68 -5.34 -6.65 -0.08
N THR A 69 -4.60 -7.59 0.52
CA THR A 69 -4.48 -7.65 1.97
C THR A 69 -3.55 -6.55 2.44
N VAL A 70 -3.99 -5.81 3.44
CA VAL A 70 -3.24 -4.72 4.05
C VAL A 70 -3.01 -5.03 5.53
N ASP A 71 -1.75 -5.15 5.92
CA ASP A 71 -1.35 -5.38 7.30
C ASP A 71 -0.55 -4.19 7.81
N ALA A 72 -0.81 -3.78 9.05
CA ALA A 72 0.09 -2.87 9.75
C ALA A 72 1.44 -3.56 9.92
N VAL A 73 2.52 -2.87 9.55
CA VAL A 73 3.86 -3.35 9.88
C VAL A 73 4.15 -2.90 11.30
N GLU A 74 4.01 -3.81 12.26
CA GLU A 74 4.55 -3.58 13.60
C GLU A 74 6.08 -3.59 13.54
N GLY A 75 6.70 -2.45 13.85
CA GLY A 75 8.15 -2.30 14.02
C GLY A 75 8.61 -0.85 13.80
N GLU A 76 9.29 -0.17 14.71
CA GLU A 76 9.72 -0.48 16.08
C GLU A 76 9.53 0.81 16.90
N GLY A 77 9.12 0.69 18.16
CA GLY A 77 9.10 1.84 19.05
C GLY A 77 10.52 2.40 19.21
N ASN A 78 10.61 3.72 19.04
CA ASN A 78 11.74 4.61 19.37
C ASN A 78 12.97 4.57 18.44
#